data_AF-A0A923Q4G1-F1
#
_entry.id   AF-A0A923Q4G1-F1
#
_cell.length_a   1.000
_cell.length_b   1.000
_cell.length_c   1.000
_cell.angle_alpha   90.00
_cell.angle_beta   90.00
_cell.angle_gamma   90.00
#
_symmetry.space_group_name_H-M   'P 1'
#
loop_
_entity.id
_entity.type
_entity.pdbx_description
1 polymer ?
#
loop_
_entity_poly.entity_id
_entity_poly.type
_entity_poly.pdbx_seq_one_letter_code
_entity_poly.pdbx_strand_id
1 'polypeptide(L)'
;MKFSLLIAALLFSSLCIGATTKVKPAAKIESKVSSSVKSRPAPAAKPVEDAEEKIVLTQPTYSFTERARNALFIPRKAYLDLEDAQVQSVFNMPGRDWKTCDMDKDCKSVGWPDNASEIEILTPPKKTRTYDFKEKKEVEQDFVKVRYKYQRATALNSPEKGKLITQEGEGWIDAAYLTNKRRNAFFTEQPKDFSKPICPNPNAAAKNMKDLGDVAKAAGNLNKVTDEIMKVTGQCVIDPRQPRGFESGNVYDNYVMPTILKQSVPKIKKEDNTMMTSQDLVDIDSLARSIYGEMAGCFKHGLQYPMTVAKIVRNRALAKERSSEFIKPPHDSAKNSLSKVVTSSSQFNVWMKKHRDKMNPSLKMALCPPGNKDKMYWQGRNPPPGELQIWENAMRIATQAVVQPEAFDRRTNQVSGFFYTSGMGQFYKMGQVHPVIEDREVRKNSCLEVWMENKDKRKPAAKARAKSGKKK
;
A
#
# COMPACT_ATOMS: atom_id res chain seq x y z
N MET A 1 -14.79 -45.24 -44.11
CA MET A 1 -13.88 -45.29 -42.95
C MET A 1 -13.80 -43.90 -42.33
N LYS A 2 -13.95 -43.82 -41.00
CA LYS A 2 -13.87 -42.64 -40.10
C LYS A 2 -15.04 -41.65 -40.20
N PHE A 3 -15.67 -41.19 -39.12
CA PHE A 3 -15.90 -41.70 -37.77
C PHE A 3 -17.09 -40.87 -37.22
N SER A 4 -18.05 -41.55 -36.59
CA SER A 4 -19.27 -40.99 -36.01
C SER A 4 -19.09 -40.55 -34.54
N LEU A 5 -20.17 -39.99 -33.98
CA LEU A 5 -20.56 -39.79 -32.57
C LEU A 5 -20.32 -38.38 -31.97
N LEU A 6 -21.35 -37.62 -31.55
CA LEU A 6 -22.48 -37.80 -30.59
C LEU A 6 -22.15 -37.30 -29.16
N ILE A 7 -22.84 -36.21 -28.78
CA ILE A 7 -23.69 -36.01 -27.58
C ILE A 7 -23.20 -36.57 -26.23
N ALA A 8 -23.09 -35.71 -25.21
CA ALA A 8 -23.90 -35.80 -23.97
C ALA A 8 -23.60 -34.66 -22.97
N ALA A 9 -24.67 -33.97 -22.58
CA ALA A 9 -24.77 -33.18 -21.36
C ALA A 9 -25.01 -34.11 -20.16
N LEU A 10 -24.51 -33.75 -18.98
CA LEU A 10 -25.04 -34.27 -17.71
C LEU A 10 -24.94 -33.22 -16.59
N LEU A 11 -26.10 -33.04 -15.96
CA LEU A 11 -26.40 -32.34 -14.73
C LEU A 11 -25.66 -32.96 -13.53
N PHE A 12 -25.36 -32.17 -12.50
CA PHE A 12 -25.44 -32.67 -11.12
C PHE A 12 -25.91 -31.58 -10.15
N SER A 13 -27.00 -31.92 -9.49
CA SER A 13 -27.70 -31.23 -8.40
C SER A 13 -27.14 -31.64 -7.03
N SER A 14 -27.36 -30.74 -6.06
CA SER A 14 -27.27 -30.83 -4.59
C SER A 14 -27.10 -32.19 -3.91
N LEU A 15 -26.27 -32.21 -2.85
CA LEU A 15 -26.58 -32.94 -1.61
C LEU A 15 -25.87 -32.33 -0.39
N CYS A 16 -26.66 -31.79 0.52
CA CYS A 16 -26.35 -31.64 1.95
C CYS A 16 -26.54 -33.01 2.61
N ILE A 17 -25.51 -33.54 3.29
CA ILE A 17 -25.67 -34.53 4.36
C ILE A 17 -24.67 -34.18 5.46
N GLY A 18 -25.20 -34.04 6.68
CA GLY A 18 -24.43 -33.80 7.90
C GLY A 18 -23.70 -35.06 8.35
N ALA A 19 -22.53 -34.86 8.96
CA ALA A 19 -21.86 -35.88 9.74
C ALA A 19 -21.39 -35.26 11.06
N THR A 20 -22.10 -35.64 12.12
CA THR A 20 -21.70 -35.49 13.52
C THR A 20 -20.46 -36.36 13.79
N THR A 21 -19.35 -35.76 14.22
CA THR A 21 -18.21 -36.49 14.79
C THR A 21 -17.94 -36.05 16.22
N LYS A 22 -18.02 -37.03 17.11
CA LYS A 22 -17.72 -37.02 18.55
C LYS A 22 -16.32 -36.46 18.83
N VAL A 23 -16.26 -35.49 19.74
CA VAL A 23 -15.02 -35.00 20.36
C VAL A 23 -14.65 -35.95 21.50
N LYS A 24 -13.49 -36.61 21.42
CA LYS A 24 -12.81 -37.21 22.57
C LYS A 24 -11.96 -36.13 23.26
N PRO A 25 -12.00 -35.99 24.61
CA PRO A 25 -11.10 -35.07 25.30
C PRO A 25 -9.72 -35.72 25.48
N ALA A 26 -8.67 -35.02 25.05
CA ALA A 26 -7.29 -35.43 25.30
C ALA A 26 -6.73 -34.71 26.53
N ALA A 27 -6.31 -35.55 27.48
CA ALA A 27 -5.19 -35.42 28.41
C ALA A 27 -4.90 -34.04 29.05
N LYS A 28 -5.25 -34.00 30.34
CA LYS A 28 -4.74 -33.13 31.40
C LYS A 28 -3.20 -33.24 31.48
N ILE A 29 -2.49 -32.15 31.19
CA ILE A 29 -1.06 -32.02 31.47
C ILE A 29 -0.93 -31.39 32.86
N GLU A 30 -0.49 -32.19 33.83
CA GLU A 30 0.01 -31.71 35.11
C GLU A 30 1.41 -31.13 34.91
N SER A 31 1.60 -29.86 35.28
CA SER A 31 2.94 -29.32 35.53
C SER A 31 3.03 -28.87 36.98
N LYS A 32 3.68 -29.71 37.79
CA LYS A 32 4.29 -29.34 39.07
C LYS A 32 5.32 -28.24 38.81
N VAL A 33 5.16 -27.07 39.43
CA VAL A 33 6.30 -26.19 39.74
C VAL A 33 6.21 -25.73 41.18
N SER A 34 7.32 -26.02 41.84
CA SER A 34 7.70 -25.80 43.24
C SER A 34 7.50 -24.36 43.74
N SER A 35 6.93 -24.30 44.94
CA SER A 35 6.89 -23.16 45.84
C SER A 35 8.25 -22.92 46.51
N SER A 36 8.85 -21.75 46.33
CA SER A 36 9.74 -21.15 47.33
C SER A 36 9.84 -19.63 47.14
N VAL A 37 8.96 -18.89 47.81
CA VAL A 37 9.13 -17.44 48.00
C VAL A 37 9.31 -17.20 49.50
N LYS A 38 10.53 -16.85 49.89
CA LYS A 38 10.88 -16.37 51.23
C LYS A 38 10.18 -15.03 51.49
N SER A 39 9.34 -14.99 52.51
CA SER A 39 8.76 -13.79 53.10
C SER A 39 9.86 -12.93 53.74
N ARG A 40 9.95 -11.66 53.33
CA ARG A 40 10.73 -10.62 54.04
C ARG A 40 9.76 -9.79 54.91
N PRO A 41 10.15 -9.40 56.13
CA PRO A 41 9.27 -8.68 57.05
C PRO A 41 9.04 -7.23 56.61
N ALA A 42 7.84 -6.73 56.91
CA ALA A 42 7.39 -5.37 56.65
C ALA A 42 8.14 -4.35 57.54
N PRO A 43 8.55 -3.19 57.00
CA PRO A 43 8.99 -2.07 57.81
C PRO A 43 7.81 -1.25 58.34
N ALA A 44 7.97 -0.79 59.58
CA ALA A 44 6.99 -0.05 60.38
C ALA A 44 6.52 1.26 59.73
N ALA A 45 5.23 1.55 59.92
CA ALA A 45 4.57 2.78 59.52
C ALA A 45 5.14 3.99 60.27
N LYS A 46 5.37 5.09 59.55
CA LYS A 46 5.56 6.43 60.10
C LYS A 46 4.30 7.28 59.86
N PRO A 47 4.04 8.29 60.71
CA PRO A 47 2.79 9.05 60.68
C PRO A 47 2.69 9.93 59.45
N VAL A 48 1.46 10.05 58.93
CA VAL A 48 1.07 10.93 57.84
C VAL A 48 0.93 12.35 58.41
N GLU A 49 1.74 13.28 57.91
CA GLU A 49 1.47 14.72 58.01
C GLU A 49 0.62 15.13 56.80
N ASP A 50 -0.52 15.77 57.08
CA ASP A 50 -1.48 16.27 56.12
C ASP A 50 -0.87 17.39 55.28
N ALA A 51 -0.71 17.15 53.98
CA ALA A 51 -0.48 18.18 52.98
C ALA A 51 -1.72 18.28 52.09
N GLU A 52 -2.42 19.41 52.17
CA GLU A 52 -3.55 19.75 51.30
C GLU A 52 -3.11 19.80 49.84
N GLU A 53 -3.38 18.71 49.11
CA GLU A 53 -3.19 18.66 47.65
C GLU A 53 -4.38 19.38 46.98
N LYS A 54 -4.14 20.64 46.58
CA LYS A 54 -5.03 21.36 45.67
C LYS A 54 -5.17 20.56 44.37
N ILE A 55 -6.33 19.94 44.17
CA ILE A 55 -6.75 19.37 42.89
C ILE A 55 -6.93 20.52 41.90
N VAL A 56 -5.85 20.89 41.21
CA VAL A 56 -5.94 21.66 39.97
C VAL A 56 -6.32 20.67 38.88
N LEU A 57 -7.58 20.72 38.45
CA LEU A 57 -8.04 20.10 37.21
C LEU A 57 -7.24 20.72 36.05
N THR A 58 -6.09 20.12 35.74
CA THR A 58 -5.39 20.37 34.48
C THR A 58 -6.21 19.72 33.39
N GLN A 59 -7.02 20.52 32.70
CA GLN A 59 -7.62 20.08 31.44
C GLN A 59 -6.49 19.63 30.51
N PRO A 60 -6.59 18.44 29.89
CA PRO A 60 -5.57 17.99 28.95
C PRO A 60 -5.44 19.00 27.83
N THR A 61 -4.26 19.59 27.71
CA THR A 61 -3.88 20.49 26.61
C THR A 61 -3.72 19.67 25.35
N TYR A 62 -4.85 19.39 24.67
CA TYR A 62 -4.82 18.87 23.30
C TYR A 62 -3.98 19.79 22.43
N SER A 63 -3.01 19.22 21.72
CA SER A 63 -2.23 19.94 20.73
C SER A 63 -3.16 20.60 19.69
N PHE A 64 -2.78 21.77 19.18
CA PHE A 64 -3.57 22.50 18.18
C PHE A 64 -3.89 21.63 16.94
N THR A 65 -3.01 20.69 16.61
CA THR A 65 -3.16 19.69 15.56
C THR A 65 -4.21 18.61 15.87
N GLU A 66 -4.36 18.19 17.13
CA GLU A 66 -5.44 17.28 17.55
C GLU A 66 -6.80 17.99 17.59
N ARG A 67 -6.85 19.27 18.01
CA ARG A 67 -8.08 20.07 17.91
C ARG A 67 -8.51 20.29 16.47
N ALA A 68 -7.56 20.54 15.55
CA ALA A 68 -7.85 20.67 14.12
C ALA A 68 -8.33 19.35 13.48
N ARG A 69 -7.79 18.19 13.90
CA ARG A 69 -8.33 16.88 13.52
C ARG A 69 -9.73 16.65 14.07
N ASN A 70 -10.00 16.98 15.34
CA ASN A 70 -11.32 16.79 15.94
C ASN A 70 -12.38 17.75 15.38
N ALA A 71 -11.99 18.94 14.92
CA ALA A 71 -12.88 19.90 14.25
C ALA A 71 -13.30 19.48 12.82
N LEU A 72 -12.76 18.38 12.27
CA LEU A 72 -13.12 17.82 10.96
C LEU A 72 -14.30 16.84 11.01
N PHE A 73 -14.81 16.43 12.19
CA PHE A 73 -15.66 15.24 12.34
C PHE A 73 -16.89 15.39 13.27
N ILE A 74 -17.79 16.31 12.92
CA ILE A 74 -19.15 16.51 13.45
C ILE A 74 -20.05 16.58 12.18
N PRO A 75 -21.30 16.06 12.12
CA PRO A 75 -21.96 15.62 10.88
C PRO A 75 -21.61 16.44 9.65
N ARG A 76 -20.76 15.84 8.81
CA ARG A 76 -20.17 16.47 7.64
C ARG A 76 -20.06 15.47 6.51
N LYS A 77 -20.31 15.99 5.31
CA LYS A 77 -20.04 15.31 4.06
C LYS A 77 -18.55 14.99 3.97
N ALA A 78 -18.24 13.73 3.65
CA ALA A 78 -16.90 13.25 3.41
C ALA A 78 -16.83 12.54 2.05
N TYR A 79 -15.62 12.27 1.60
CA TYR A 79 -15.36 11.57 0.34
C TYR A 79 -14.30 10.49 0.56
N LEU A 80 -14.36 9.44 -0.25
CA LEU A 80 -13.36 8.37 -0.24
C LEU A 80 -12.22 8.70 -1.22
N ASP A 81 -10.98 8.66 -0.74
CA ASP A 81 -9.78 8.85 -1.58
C ASP A 81 -9.34 7.48 -2.15
N LEU A 82 -10.10 7.00 -3.13
CA LEU A 82 -9.92 5.70 -3.78
C LEU A 82 -9.75 5.85 -5.30
N GLU A 83 -9.05 4.90 -5.93
CA GLU A 83 -9.00 4.82 -7.38
C GLU A 83 -10.34 4.41 -7.98
N ASP A 84 -10.51 4.61 -9.29
CA ASP A 84 -11.72 4.19 -9.98
C ASP A 84 -11.94 2.67 -9.83
N ALA A 85 -13.21 2.29 -9.68
CA ALA A 85 -13.67 0.93 -9.40
C ALA A 85 -13.19 0.32 -8.06
N GLN A 86 -12.41 1.04 -7.26
CA GLN A 86 -12.07 0.61 -5.90
C GLN A 86 -13.23 0.90 -4.94
N VAL A 87 -13.40 -0.04 -4.02
CA VAL A 87 -14.47 -0.01 -3.02
C VAL A 87 -13.85 -0.22 -1.66
N GLN A 88 -14.37 0.47 -0.66
CA GLN A 88 -13.98 0.30 0.72
C GLN A 88 -15.13 -0.35 1.49
N SER A 89 -14.82 -1.39 2.25
CA SER A 89 -15.82 -2.04 3.09
C SER A 89 -16.14 -1.22 4.33
N VAL A 90 -17.43 -1.15 4.62
CA VAL A 90 -17.99 -0.65 5.86
C VAL A 90 -18.45 -1.85 6.68
N PHE A 91 -18.15 -1.86 7.97
CA PHE A 91 -18.48 -2.96 8.89
C PHE A 91 -19.47 -2.53 9.96
N ASN A 92 -20.28 -3.45 10.48
CA ASN A 92 -21.21 -3.14 11.58
C ASN A 92 -20.51 -2.81 12.91
N MET A 93 -19.21 -3.09 13.05
CA MET A 93 -18.41 -2.87 14.26
C MET A 93 -17.10 -2.12 13.94
N PRO A 94 -16.61 -1.25 14.84
CA PRO A 94 -15.33 -0.56 14.66
C PRO A 94 -14.15 -1.53 14.82
N GLY A 95 -13.00 -1.19 14.23
CA GLY A 95 -11.80 -2.00 14.38
C GLY A 95 -11.87 -3.35 13.67
N ARG A 96 -12.75 -3.47 12.67
CA ARG A 96 -12.90 -4.66 11.84
C ARG A 96 -12.46 -4.37 10.41
N ASP A 97 -11.84 -5.37 9.82
CA ASP A 97 -11.51 -5.49 8.41
C ASP A 97 -11.92 -6.89 7.95
N TRP A 98 -11.78 -7.22 6.66
CA TRP A 98 -12.17 -8.54 6.16
C TRP A 98 -11.54 -9.70 6.95
N LYS A 99 -10.28 -9.57 7.35
CA LYS A 99 -9.54 -10.65 8.02
C LYS A 99 -10.01 -10.87 9.46
N THR A 100 -10.20 -9.78 10.20
CA THR A 100 -10.67 -9.82 11.58
C THR A 100 -12.17 -10.08 11.66
N CYS A 101 -12.94 -9.69 10.64
CA CYS A 101 -14.38 -9.92 10.56
C CYS A 101 -14.70 -11.41 10.37
N ASP A 102 -13.94 -12.13 9.54
CA ASP A 102 -14.13 -13.58 9.33
C ASP A 102 -13.92 -14.40 10.62
N MET A 103 -13.20 -13.85 11.61
CA MET A 103 -12.95 -14.49 12.91
C MET A 103 -14.06 -14.22 13.94
N ASP A 104 -14.98 -13.30 13.64
CA ASP A 104 -16.00 -12.82 14.57
C ASP A 104 -17.39 -13.01 13.94
N LYS A 105 -18.18 -13.96 14.49
CA LYS A 105 -19.50 -14.33 13.95
C LYS A 105 -20.50 -13.16 13.93
N ASP A 106 -20.29 -12.16 14.78
CA ASP A 106 -21.15 -11.00 14.88
C ASP A 106 -20.70 -9.87 13.94
N CYS A 107 -19.51 -9.98 13.35
CA CYS A 107 -19.02 -9.03 12.38
C CYS A 107 -19.61 -9.28 10.98
N LYS A 108 -20.10 -8.22 10.34
CA LYS A 108 -20.63 -8.25 8.98
C LYS A 108 -20.17 -7.02 8.22
N SER A 109 -19.78 -7.22 6.96
CA SER A 109 -19.67 -6.12 6.01
C SER A 109 -21.08 -5.68 5.62
N VAL A 110 -21.38 -4.41 5.86
CA VAL A 110 -22.72 -3.83 5.67
C VAL A 110 -22.82 -2.99 4.40
N GLY A 111 -21.70 -2.52 3.85
CA GLY A 111 -21.65 -1.77 2.60
C GLY A 111 -20.28 -1.73 1.96
N TRP A 112 -20.24 -1.34 0.68
CA TRP A 112 -19.02 -1.25 -0.13
C TRP A 112 -18.97 0.04 -0.97
N PRO A 113 -19.02 1.23 -0.34
CA PRO A 113 -18.92 2.49 -1.06
C PRO A 113 -17.62 2.64 -1.86
N ASP A 114 -17.68 3.43 -2.93
CA ASP A 114 -16.60 3.82 -3.83
C ASP A 114 -16.34 5.35 -3.79
N ASN A 115 -15.43 5.85 -4.64
CA ASN A 115 -15.11 7.29 -4.70
C ASN A 115 -16.26 8.21 -5.14
N ALA A 116 -17.34 7.66 -5.72
CA ALA A 116 -18.52 8.38 -6.17
C ALA A 116 -19.67 8.35 -5.15
N SER A 117 -19.53 7.55 -4.09
CA SER A 117 -20.54 7.36 -3.07
C SER A 117 -20.73 8.61 -2.19
N GLU A 118 -21.96 8.81 -1.73
CA GLU A 118 -22.26 9.83 -0.72
C GLU A 118 -21.90 9.28 0.66
N ILE A 119 -21.03 9.99 1.40
CA ILE A 119 -20.60 9.62 2.75
C ILE A 119 -20.87 10.78 3.71
N GLU A 120 -21.54 10.48 4.81
CA GLU A 120 -21.77 11.40 5.92
C GLU A 120 -21.17 10.79 7.20
N ILE A 121 -20.35 11.56 7.90
CA ILE A 121 -19.71 11.11 9.15
C ILE A 121 -20.66 11.36 10.31
N LEU A 122 -21.02 10.31 11.06
CA LEU A 122 -22.00 10.38 12.14
C LEU A 122 -21.35 10.56 13.52
N THR A 123 -20.09 10.18 13.68
CA THR A 123 -19.39 10.24 14.97
C THR A 123 -17.99 10.84 14.84
N PRO A 124 -17.46 11.44 15.92
CA PRO A 124 -16.03 11.71 16.01
C PRO A 124 -15.19 10.43 15.86
N PRO A 125 -13.89 10.55 15.53
CA PRO A 125 -12.99 9.40 15.45
C PRO A 125 -12.88 8.68 16.81
N LYS A 126 -13.06 7.36 16.76
CA LYS A 126 -12.90 6.44 17.89
C LYS A 126 -11.64 5.61 17.67
N LYS A 127 -10.64 5.81 18.53
CA LYS A 127 -9.47 4.93 18.60
C LYS A 127 -9.90 3.53 18.96
N THR A 128 -9.58 2.56 18.11
CA THR A 128 -9.89 1.15 18.30
C THR A 128 -8.64 0.32 18.04
N ARG A 129 -8.42 -0.70 18.86
CA ARG A 129 -7.32 -1.66 18.64
C ARG A 129 -7.68 -2.59 17.49
N THR A 130 -6.74 -2.75 16.57
CA THR A 130 -6.85 -3.62 15.40
C THR A 130 -5.61 -4.49 15.32
N TYR A 131 -5.76 -5.74 14.87
CA TYR A 131 -4.61 -6.63 14.71
C TYR A 131 -3.96 -6.38 13.34
N ASP A 132 -2.72 -5.88 13.35
CA ASP A 132 -1.91 -5.77 12.14
C ASP A 132 -1.28 -7.14 11.85
N PHE A 133 -1.81 -7.84 10.85
CA PHE A 133 -1.32 -9.16 10.46
C PHE A 133 0.08 -9.15 9.81
N LYS A 134 0.56 -8.01 9.32
CA LYS A 134 1.92 -7.86 8.78
C LYS A 134 2.92 -7.81 9.93
N GLU A 135 2.64 -6.93 10.88
CA GLU A 135 3.50 -6.67 12.05
C GLU A 135 3.28 -7.68 13.19
N LYS A 136 2.21 -8.48 13.11
CA LYS A 136 1.75 -9.43 14.13
C LYS A 136 1.55 -8.79 15.51
N LYS A 137 1.01 -7.56 15.54
CA LYS A 137 0.81 -6.78 16.76
C LYS A 137 -0.51 -6.01 16.71
N GLU A 138 -1.04 -5.67 17.87
CA GLU A 138 -2.15 -4.73 17.94
C GLU A 138 -1.67 -3.31 17.65
N VAL A 139 -2.42 -2.59 16.82
CA VAL A 139 -2.19 -1.18 16.50
C VAL A 139 -3.48 -0.41 16.74
N GLU A 140 -3.36 0.78 17.31
CA GLU A 140 -4.49 1.70 17.45
C GLU A 140 -4.75 2.43 16.13
N GLN A 141 -6.00 2.44 15.71
CA GLN A 141 -6.45 3.11 14.50
C GLN A 141 -7.74 3.88 14.78
N ASP A 142 -7.93 4.98 14.06
CA ASP A 142 -9.10 5.84 14.20
C ASP A 142 -10.22 5.32 13.29
N PHE A 143 -11.38 4.99 13.87
CA PHE A 143 -12.57 4.59 13.13
C PHE A 143 -13.68 5.61 13.34
N VAL A 144 -14.46 5.87 12.30
CA VAL A 144 -15.67 6.70 12.40
C VAL A 144 -16.88 5.90 11.96
N LYS A 145 -18.03 6.17 12.58
CA LYS A 145 -19.31 5.69 12.09
C LYS A 145 -19.76 6.62 10.97
N VAL A 146 -20.21 6.04 9.85
CA VAL A 146 -20.65 6.77 8.66
C VAL A 146 -22.02 6.27 8.21
N ARG A 147 -22.79 7.17 7.60
CA ARG A 147 -23.88 6.84 6.69
C ARG A 147 -23.35 6.86 5.27
N TYR A 148 -23.69 5.85 4.48
CA TYR A 148 -23.29 5.76 3.09
C TYR A 148 -24.52 5.59 2.19
N LYS A 149 -24.43 6.12 0.98
CA LYS A 149 -25.41 5.91 -0.09
C LYS A 149 -24.70 5.77 -1.44
N TYR A 150 -25.01 4.72 -2.18
CA TYR A 150 -24.45 4.46 -3.51
C TYR A 150 -25.38 3.62 -4.38
N GLN A 151 -25.17 3.64 -5.68
CA GLN A 151 -25.88 2.79 -6.62
C GLN A 151 -24.96 1.67 -7.13
N ARG A 152 -25.46 0.45 -7.16
CA ARG A 152 -24.72 -0.67 -7.76
C ARG A 152 -25.66 -1.61 -8.50
N ALA A 153 -25.15 -2.17 -9.60
CA ALA A 153 -25.84 -3.24 -10.29
C ALA A 153 -25.90 -4.48 -9.39
N THR A 154 -27.08 -5.07 -9.25
CA THR A 154 -27.27 -6.34 -8.55
C THR A 154 -26.42 -7.45 -9.17
N ALA A 155 -26.00 -8.40 -8.34
CA ALA A 155 -25.21 -9.54 -8.79
C ALA A 155 -25.93 -10.29 -9.93
N LEU A 156 -25.14 -10.86 -10.84
CA LEU A 156 -25.67 -11.59 -12.01
C LEU A 156 -26.53 -12.82 -11.65
N ASN A 157 -26.47 -13.24 -10.40
CA ASN A 157 -27.18 -14.40 -9.86
C ASN A 157 -28.32 -13.99 -8.90
N SER A 158 -28.65 -12.70 -8.81
CA SER A 158 -29.77 -12.16 -8.03
C SER A 158 -31.08 -12.23 -8.84
N PRO A 159 -32.26 -12.35 -8.20
CA PRO A 159 -33.57 -12.20 -8.87
C PRO A 159 -33.71 -10.90 -9.66
N GLU A 160 -33.00 -9.85 -9.26
CA GLU A 160 -33.05 -8.53 -9.87
C GLU A 160 -31.87 -8.24 -10.79
N LYS A 161 -31.29 -9.29 -11.40
CA LYS A 161 -30.07 -9.28 -12.22
C LYS A 161 -29.83 -8.00 -13.05
N GLY A 162 -28.72 -7.32 -12.77
CA GLY A 162 -28.24 -6.17 -13.53
C GLY A 162 -29.00 -4.86 -13.28
N LYS A 163 -30.07 -4.86 -12.48
CA LYS A 163 -30.75 -3.62 -12.08
C LYS A 163 -29.85 -2.81 -11.16
N LEU A 164 -29.79 -1.50 -11.39
CA LEU A 164 -29.17 -0.55 -10.47
C LEU A 164 -30.07 -0.40 -9.25
N ILE A 165 -29.58 -0.82 -8.10
CA ILE A 165 -30.26 -0.61 -6.82
C ILE A 165 -29.49 0.42 -6.00
N THR A 166 -30.23 1.28 -5.31
CA THR A 166 -29.67 2.20 -4.32
C THR A 166 -29.45 1.43 -3.03
N GLN A 167 -28.22 1.44 -2.54
CA GLN A 167 -27.80 0.89 -1.26
C GLN A 167 -27.56 2.04 -0.30
N GLU A 168 -28.19 1.97 0.86
CA GLU A 168 -28.04 2.94 1.94
C GLU A 168 -27.91 2.21 3.27
N GLY A 169 -27.08 2.73 4.17
CA GLY A 169 -26.91 2.14 5.49
C GLY A 169 -25.90 2.89 6.35
N GLU A 170 -25.62 2.34 7.52
CA GLU A 170 -24.66 2.87 8.47
C GLU A 170 -23.65 1.80 8.89
N GLY A 171 -22.43 2.21 9.19
CA GLY A 171 -21.43 1.35 9.81
C GLY A 171 -20.11 2.07 10.04
N TRP A 172 -19.06 1.31 10.32
CA TRP A 172 -17.75 1.80 10.70
C TRP A 172 -16.73 1.62 9.58
N ILE A 173 -15.86 2.62 9.42
CA ILE A 173 -14.79 2.66 8.43
C ILE A 173 -13.53 3.28 9.07
N ASP A 174 -12.35 2.85 8.63
CA ASP A 174 -11.08 3.48 9.02
C ASP A 174 -11.06 4.93 8.47
N ALA A 175 -10.84 5.89 9.38
CA ALA A 175 -10.81 7.31 9.05
C ALA A 175 -9.70 7.66 8.03
N ALA A 176 -8.71 6.79 7.86
CA ALA A 176 -7.66 6.88 6.86
C ALA A 176 -8.17 7.06 5.42
N TYR A 177 -9.32 6.45 5.08
CA TYR A 177 -9.89 6.48 3.74
C TYR A 177 -10.71 7.74 3.45
N LEU A 178 -10.98 8.55 4.48
CA LEU A 178 -11.89 9.69 4.38
C LEU A 178 -11.12 11.01 4.19
N THR A 179 -11.64 11.84 3.31
CA THR A 179 -11.17 13.19 3.04
C THR A 179 -12.32 14.18 3.05
N ASN A 180 -12.01 15.44 3.36
CA ASN A 180 -12.97 16.55 3.34
C ASN A 180 -13.17 17.16 1.95
N LYS A 181 -12.35 16.76 0.97
CA LYS A 181 -12.42 17.22 -0.41
C LYS A 181 -12.51 16.03 -1.34
N ARG A 182 -13.43 16.10 -2.30
CA ARG A 182 -13.49 15.13 -3.40
C ARG A 182 -12.22 15.27 -4.23
N ARG A 183 -11.54 14.15 -4.46
CA ARG A 183 -10.32 14.07 -5.27
C ARG A 183 -10.57 13.14 -6.45
N ASN A 184 -9.87 13.39 -7.55
CA ASN A 184 -9.90 12.51 -8.71
C ASN A 184 -8.95 11.33 -8.49
N ALA A 185 -9.33 10.14 -8.94
CA ALA A 185 -8.42 8.98 -8.98
C ALA A 185 -7.13 9.31 -9.75
N PHE A 186 -5.99 8.77 -9.31
CA PHE A 186 -4.70 8.97 -10.01
C PHE A 186 -4.69 8.32 -11.39
N PHE A 187 -5.36 7.19 -11.56
CA PHE A 187 -5.38 6.38 -12.77
C PHE A 187 -6.80 6.33 -13.35
N THR A 188 -7.36 7.51 -13.62
CA THR A 188 -8.73 7.63 -14.13
C THR A 188 -8.91 6.89 -15.46
N GLU A 189 -9.93 6.02 -15.55
CA GLU A 189 -10.28 5.34 -16.80
C GLU A 189 -11.11 6.25 -17.70
N GLN A 190 -10.42 7.21 -18.33
CA GLN A 190 -11.03 8.34 -19.02
C GLN A 190 -11.90 9.22 -18.11
N PRO A 191 -12.00 10.53 -18.37
CA PRO A 191 -12.99 11.35 -17.69
C PRO A 191 -14.38 10.79 -18.06
N LYS A 192 -15.03 10.11 -17.12
CA LYS A 192 -16.49 10.10 -17.11
C LYS A 192 -16.88 11.55 -17.01
N ASP A 193 -17.51 12.04 -18.07
CA ASP A 193 -17.98 13.41 -18.18
C ASP A 193 -18.99 13.67 -17.06
N PHE A 194 -18.52 14.12 -15.89
CA PHE A 194 -19.35 14.49 -14.75
C PHE A 194 -20.03 15.85 -14.99
N SER A 195 -20.01 16.37 -16.22
CA SER A 195 -20.57 17.66 -16.59
C SER A 195 -21.81 17.54 -17.50
N LYS A 196 -22.93 17.14 -16.91
CA LYS A 196 -24.20 17.81 -17.23
C LYS A 196 -24.90 18.12 -15.90
N PRO A 197 -25.05 19.42 -15.60
CA PRO A 197 -26.16 20.14 -16.22
C PRO A 197 -25.72 21.34 -17.06
N ILE A 198 -26.27 21.38 -18.28
CA ILE A 198 -26.77 22.54 -19.04
C ILE A 198 -25.84 23.77 -19.17
N CYS A 199 -25.21 23.81 -20.35
CA CYS A 199 -24.89 24.92 -21.26
C CYS A 199 -23.69 25.88 -21.01
N PRO A 200 -23.07 26.37 -22.12
CA PRO A 200 -21.66 26.75 -22.18
C PRO A 200 -21.44 28.27 -22.33
N ASN A 201 -20.31 28.76 -21.83
CA ASN A 201 -19.69 30.00 -22.33
C ASN A 201 -18.49 29.61 -23.22
N PRO A 202 -18.47 29.89 -24.54
CA PRO A 202 -17.57 29.20 -25.48
C PRO A 202 -16.11 29.65 -25.51
N ASN A 203 -15.70 30.74 -24.84
CA ASN A 203 -14.46 31.43 -25.25
C ASN A 203 -13.30 31.46 -24.23
N ALA A 204 -13.32 30.69 -23.14
CA ALA A 204 -12.27 30.77 -22.10
C ALA A 204 -11.38 29.53 -21.91
N ALA A 205 -11.65 28.39 -22.55
CA ALA A 205 -11.07 27.10 -22.14
C ALA A 205 -10.15 26.39 -23.14
N ALA A 206 -9.69 27.05 -24.21
CA ALA A 206 -9.02 26.35 -25.31
C ALA A 206 -7.51 26.08 -25.13
N LYS A 207 -6.82 26.66 -24.14
CA LYS A 207 -5.37 26.47 -23.96
C LYS A 207 -4.94 25.48 -22.86
N ASN A 208 -5.78 25.20 -21.87
CA ASN A 208 -5.44 24.29 -20.75
C ASN A 208 -6.04 22.88 -20.87
N MET A 209 -6.87 22.61 -21.89
CA MET A 209 -7.52 21.30 -22.06
C MET A 209 -6.70 20.28 -22.88
N LYS A 210 -5.69 20.74 -23.65
CA LYS A 210 -4.88 19.83 -24.48
C LYS A 210 -3.97 18.93 -23.63
N ASP A 211 -3.34 19.51 -22.60
CA ASP A 211 -2.46 18.79 -21.67
C ASP A 211 -3.21 17.77 -20.79
N LEU A 212 -4.45 18.06 -20.40
CA LEU A 212 -5.30 17.13 -19.64
C LEU A 212 -5.84 16.00 -20.52
N GLY A 213 -6.13 16.27 -21.80
CA GLY A 213 -6.61 15.27 -22.76
C GLY A 213 -5.57 14.19 -23.07
N ASP A 214 -4.29 14.56 -23.15
CA ASP A 214 -3.20 13.61 -23.39
C ASP A 214 -2.87 12.77 -22.14
N VAL A 215 -2.98 13.36 -20.93
CA VAL A 215 -2.87 12.63 -19.65
C VAL A 215 -4.01 11.62 -19.48
N ALA A 216 -5.25 11.99 -19.84
CA ALA A 216 -6.41 11.10 -19.77
C ALA A 216 -6.33 9.92 -20.77
N LYS A 217 -5.83 10.16 -21.99
CA LYS A 217 -5.59 9.09 -22.99
C LYS A 217 -4.45 8.16 -22.55
N ALA A 218 -3.39 8.71 -21.95
CA ALA A 218 -2.29 7.93 -21.39
C ALA A 218 -2.75 7.07 -20.19
N ALA A 219 -3.64 7.60 -19.33
CA ALA A 219 -4.21 6.90 -18.17
C ALA A 219 -5.17 5.76 -18.56
N GLY A 220 -6.07 5.98 -19.53
CA GLY A 220 -6.94 4.92 -20.05
C GLY A 220 -6.20 3.78 -20.78
N ASN A 221 -4.98 4.03 -21.25
CA ASN A 221 -4.09 3.00 -21.77
C ASN A 221 -3.26 2.30 -20.66
N LEU A 222 -2.94 3.01 -19.57
CA LEU A 222 -2.08 2.49 -18.50
C LEU A 222 -2.70 1.29 -17.78
N ASN A 223 -4.00 1.28 -17.49
CA ASN A 223 -4.64 0.14 -16.82
C ASN A 223 -4.54 -1.13 -17.69
N LYS A 224 -4.87 -1.02 -18.97
CA LYS A 224 -4.74 -2.15 -19.92
C LYS A 224 -3.29 -2.64 -20.05
N VAL A 225 -2.34 -1.70 -20.16
CA VAL A 225 -0.90 -2.01 -20.19
C VAL A 225 -0.47 -2.74 -18.91
N THR A 226 -0.92 -2.25 -17.75
CA THR A 226 -0.62 -2.85 -16.45
C THR A 226 -1.21 -4.26 -16.35
N ASP A 227 -2.46 -4.46 -16.79
CA ASP A 227 -3.12 -5.77 -16.78
C ASP A 227 -2.37 -6.80 -17.62
N GLU A 228 -1.89 -6.42 -18.81
CA GLU A 228 -1.05 -7.29 -19.64
C GLU A 228 0.28 -7.65 -18.97
N ILE A 229 0.92 -6.69 -18.30
CA ILE A 229 2.16 -6.92 -17.56
C ILE A 229 1.91 -7.82 -16.35
N MET A 230 0.82 -7.63 -15.62
CA MET A 230 0.45 -8.44 -14.45
C MET A 230 0.22 -9.92 -14.77
N LYS A 231 -0.09 -10.27 -16.03
CA LYS A 231 -0.14 -11.68 -16.46
C LYS A 231 1.21 -12.39 -16.35
N VAL A 232 2.30 -11.63 -16.47
CA VAL A 232 3.68 -12.14 -16.51
C VAL A 232 4.54 -11.65 -15.34
N THR A 233 4.02 -10.87 -14.39
CA THR A 233 4.73 -10.45 -13.17
C THR A 233 4.06 -10.96 -11.89
N GLY A 234 4.65 -10.67 -10.72
CA GLY A 234 3.99 -10.91 -9.44
C GLY A 234 3.79 -12.37 -9.07
N GLN A 235 4.51 -13.31 -9.71
CA GLN A 235 4.48 -14.71 -9.32
C GLN A 235 5.06 -14.88 -7.90
N CYS A 236 4.44 -15.76 -7.12
CA CYS A 236 4.96 -16.21 -5.83
C CYS A 236 6.10 -17.20 -6.08
N VAL A 237 7.31 -16.85 -5.63
CA VAL A 237 8.55 -17.61 -5.92
C VAL A 237 9.05 -18.44 -4.73
N ILE A 238 8.29 -18.46 -3.63
CA ILE A 238 8.57 -19.26 -2.44
C ILE A 238 7.28 -19.95 -1.98
N ASP A 239 7.39 -20.96 -1.11
CA ASP A 239 6.24 -21.38 -0.30
C ASP A 239 6.12 -20.42 0.90
N PRO A 240 5.07 -19.59 0.98
CA PRO A 240 4.87 -18.69 2.11
C PRO A 240 4.61 -19.44 3.43
N ARG A 241 4.18 -20.70 3.42
CA ARG A 241 3.94 -21.45 4.67
C ARG A 241 5.22 -22.00 5.28
N GLN A 242 6.21 -22.28 4.44
CA GLN A 242 7.50 -22.85 4.85
C GLN A 242 8.66 -22.14 4.14
N PRO A 243 8.94 -20.87 4.51
CA PRO A 243 10.04 -20.15 3.90
C PRO A 243 11.36 -20.85 4.24
N ARG A 244 12.04 -21.36 3.22
CA ARG A 244 13.39 -21.94 3.35
C ARG A 244 14.40 -20.84 3.72
N GLY A 245 15.57 -21.25 4.22
CA GLY A 245 16.70 -20.33 4.38
C GLY A 245 17.09 -19.73 3.02
N PHE A 246 17.33 -18.41 3.00
CA PHE A 246 17.70 -17.70 1.76
C PHE A 246 19.22 -17.75 1.52
N GLU A 247 19.62 -18.18 0.33
CA GLU A 247 21.00 -18.23 -0.15
C GLU A 247 21.68 -16.86 -0.08
N SER A 248 23.00 -16.84 0.13
CA SER A 248 23.81 -15.61 0.13
C SER A 248 23.63 -14.81 -1.17
N GLY A 249 23.80 -13.48 -1.06
CA GLY A 249 23.60 -12.57 -2.19
C GLY A 249 22.23 -11.86 -2.18
N ASN A 250 21.88 -11.31 -3.34
CA ASN A 250 20.69 -10.50 -3.53
C ASN A 250 19.44 -11.39 -3.68
N VAL A 251 18.44 -11.20 -2.83
CA VAL A 251 17.27 -12.09 -2.77
C VAL A 251 16.40 -11.98 -4.02
N TYR A 252 16.26 -10.78 -4.61
CA TYR A 252 15.51 -10.64 -5.86
C TYR A 252 16.21 -11.41 -6.99
N ASP A 253 17.54 -11.29 -7.09
CA ASP A 253 18.33 -11.91 -8.16
C ASP A 253 18.29 -13.44 -8.09
N ASN A 254 18.31 -14.01 -6.88
CA ASN A 254 18.34 -15.46 -6.71
C ASN A 254 16.95 -16.11 -6.91
N TYR A 255 15.86 -15.41 -6.54
CA TYR A 255 14.53 -16.06 -6.44
C TYR A 255 13.50 -15.53 -7.45
N VAL A 256 13.53 -14.22 -7.75
CA VAL A 256 12.54 -13.59 -8.63
C VAL A 256 13.06 -13.52 -10.05
N MET A 257 14.29 -13.04 -10.23
CA MET A 257 14.87 -12.78 -11.54
C MET A 257 14.91 -14.01 -12.48
N PRO A 258 15.24 -15.23 -12.02
CA PRO A 258 15.26 -16.41 -12.89
C PRO A 258 13.86 -16.78 -13.40
N THR A 259 12.81 -16.40 -12.67
CA THR A 259 11.41 -16.64 -13.06
C THR A 259 10.95 -15.58 -14.05
N ILE A 260 11.24 -14.29 -13.80
CA ILE A 260 10.78 -13.19 -14.65
C ILE A 260 11.47 -13.18 -16.02
N LEU A 261 12.77 -13.52 -16.08
CA LEU A 261 13.52 -13.58 -17.33
C LEU A 261 13.06 -14.71 -18.27
N LYS A 262 12.32 -15.69 -17.75
CA LYS A 262 11.70 -16.76 -18.56
C LYS A 262 10.34 -16.36 -19.16
N GLN A 263 9.77 -15.23 -18.74
CA GLN A 263 8.47 -14.78 -19.22
C GLN A 263 8.60 -14.11 -20.59
N SER A 264 7.57 -14.28 -21.42
CA SER A 264 7.47 -13.53 -22.66
C SER A 264 7.21 -12.06 -22.38
N VAL A 265 8.04 -11.17 -22.92
CA VAL A 265 7.85 -9.73 -22.78
C VAL A 265 6.59 -9.31 -23.56
N PRO A 266 5.61 -8.65 -22.92
CA PRO A 266 4.42 -8.15 -23.60
C PRO A 266 4.78 -7.16 -24.71
N LYS A 267 4.04 -7.21 -25.83
CA LYS A 267 4.24 -6.31 -26.98
C LYS A 267 3.64 -4.93 -26.72
N ILE A 268 4.28 -4.18 -25.83
CA ILE A 268 3.83 -2.86 -25.37
C ILE A 268 4.85 -1.82 -25.81
N LYS A 269 4.37 -0.69 -26.34
CA LYS A 269 5.20 0.47 -26.64
C LYS A 269 5.31 1.37 -25.41
N LYS A 270 6.52 1.81 -25.13
CA LYS A 270 6.83 2.86 -24.14
C LYS A 270 6.47 4.24 -24.71
N GLU A 271 6.48 5.25 -23.84
CA GLU A 271 6.20 6.65 -24.19
C GLU A 271 7.15 7.19 -25.27
N ASP A 272 8.39 6.68 -25.34
CA ASP A 272 9.38 6.99 -26.38
C ASP A 272 9.17 6.21 -27.70
N ASN A 273 8.05 5.51 -27.85
CA ASN A 273 7.69 4.62 -28.96
C ASN A 273 8.57 3.36 -29.14
N THR A 274 9.51 3.09 -28.24
CA THR A 274 10.28 1.85 -28.25
C THR A 274 9.46 0.69 -27.66
N MET A 275 9.76 -0.54 -28.06
CA MET A 275 9.12 -1.72 -27.47
C MET A 275 9.72 -2.01 -26.09
N MET A 276 8.89 -2.49 -25.18
CA MET A 276 9.36 -3.00 -23.90
C MET A 276 10.37 -4.13 -24.08
N THR A 277 11.37 -4.15 -23.20
CA THR A 277 12.44 -5.14 -23.11
C THR A 277 12.28 -6.02 -21.88
N SER A 278 13.06 -7.10 -21.79
CA SER A 278 13.10 -7.93 -20.57
C SER A 278 13.59 -7.13 -19.35
N GLN A 279 14.48 -6.15 -19.56
CA GLN A 279 14.95 -5.27 -18.51
C GLN A 279 13.85 -4.34 -18.00
N ASP A 280 13.00 -3.82 -18.88
CA ASP A 280 11.82 -3.02 -18.47
C ASP A 280 10.88 -3.86 -17.60
N LEU A 281 10.68 -5.14 -17.93
CA LEU A 281 9.88 -6.06 -17.12
C LEU A 281 10.47 -6.30 -15.73
N VAL A 282 11.80 -6.46 -15.65
CA VAL A 282 12.54 -6.58 -14.38
C VAL A 282 12.43 -5.31 -13.55
N ASP A 283 12.53 -4.13 -14.16
CA ASP A 283 12.40 -2.84 -13.48
C ASP A 283 10.98 -2.66 -12.91
N ILE A 284 9.95 -3.03 -13.66
CA ILE A 284 8.55 -2.96 -13.20
C ILE A 284 8.29 -3.92 -12.04
N ASP A 285 8.65 -5.20 -12.19
CA ASP A 285 8.38 -6.20 -11.14
C ASP A 285 9.16 -5.91 -9.85
N SER A 286 10.46 -5.55 -9.97
CA SER A 286 11.28 -5.21 -8.81
C SER A 286 10.79 -3.96 -8.07
N LEU A 287 10.37 -2.92 -8.80
CA LEU A 287 9.81 -1.70 -8.21
C LEU A 287 8.46 -1.98 -7.55
N ALA A 288 7.55 -2.69 -8.23
CA ALA A 288 6.24 -3.02 -7.68
C ALA A 288 6.35 -3.86 -6.40
N ARG A 289 7.20 -4.89 -6.37
CA ARG A 289 7.46 -5.70 -5.16
C ARG A 289 8.05 -4.90 -4.02
N SER A 290 8.96 -3.97 -4.32
CA SER A 290 9.58 -3.12 -3.32
C SER A 290 8.56 -2.14 -2.72
N ILE A 291 7.77 -1.47 -3.56
CA ILE A 291 6.67 -0.59 -3.12
C ILE A 291 5.65 -1.39 -2.30
N TYR A 292 5.24 -2.56 -2.78
CA TYR A 292 4.28 -3.42 -2.09
C TYR A 292 4.79 -3.82 -0.69
N GLY A 293 5.99 -4.41 -0.61
CA GLY A 293 6.52 -4.89 0.66
C GLY A 293 6.85 -3.78 1.67
N GLU A 294 7.32 -2.61 1.21
CA GLU A 294 7.61 -1.46 2.07
C GLU A 294 6.35 -0.69 2.47
N MET A 295 5.51 -0.36 1.49
CA MET A 295 4.48 0.68 1.61
C MET A 295 3.05 0.14 1.72
N ALA A 296 2.81 -1.19 1.76
CA ALA A 296 1.44 -1.75 1.79
C ALA A 296 0.51 -1.04 2.80
N GLY A 297 0.97 -0.86 4.04
CA GLY A 297 0.19 -0.21 5.10
C GLY A 297 -0.08 1.28 4.89
N CYS A 298 0.57 1.91 3.92
CA CYS A 298 0.44 3.32 3.60
C CYS A 298 -0.45 3.61 2.39
N PHE A 299 -0.83 2.60 1.61
CA PHE A 299 -1.79 2.77 0.50
C PHE A 299 -3.13 3.29 0.98
N LYS A 300 -3.59 2.87 2.17
CA LYS A 300 -4.83 3.39 2.78
C LYS A 300 -4.81 4.88 3.14
N HIS A 301 -3.65 5.53 3.07
CA HIS A 301 -3.51 6.97 3.28
C HIS A 301 -3.39 7.76 1.96
N GLY A 302 -3.44 7.05 0.82
CA GLY A 302 -3.41 7.60 -0.53
C GLY A 302 -2.16 7.20 -1.32
N LEU A 303 -2.26 7.25 -2.65
CA LEU A 303 -1.18 6.81 -3.54
C LEU A 303 0.01 7.78 -3.61
N GLN A 304 -0.12 9.01 -3.12
CA GLN A 304 1.00 9.96 -3.06
C GLN A 304 2.18 9.42 -2.25
N TYR A 305 1.95 8.54 -1.27
CA TYR A 305 3.02 7.92 -0.49
C TYR A 305 3.86 6.94 -1.34
N PRO A 306 3.29 5.85 -1.90
CA PRO A 306 4.06 4.94 -2.75
C PRO A 306 4.60 5.61 -4.02
N MET A 307 3.90 6.59 -4.61
CA MET A 307 4.41 7.34 -5.76
C MET A 307 5.63 8.19 -5.42
N THR A 308 5.66 8.81 -4.23
CA THR A 308 6.83 9.55 -3.76
C THR A 308 8.05 8.63 -3.61
N VAL A 309 7.86 7.43 -3.05
CA VAL A 309 8.95 6.44 -2.95
C VAL A 309 9.43 6.01 -4.33
N ALA A 310 8.52 5.73 -5.26
CA ALA A 310 8.87 5.38 -6.65
C ALA A 310 9.64 6.50 -7.37
N LYS A 311 9.28 7.76 -7.12
CA LYS A 311 10.02 8.91 -7.66
C LYS A 311 11.40 9.07 -7.04
N ILE A 312 11.54 8.87 -5.72
CA ILE A 312 12.85 8.88 -5.06
C ILE A 312 13.77 7.77 -5.62
N VAL A 313 13.24 6.56 -5.82
CA VAL A 313 13.95 5.47 -6.50
C VAL A 313 14.48 5.92 -7.85
N ARG A 314 13.61 6.53 -8.65
CA ARG A 314 13.99 6.97 -9.99
C ARG A 314 15.04 8.07 -9.95
N ASN A 315 14.92 9.04 -9.04
CA ASN A 315 15.95 10.06 -8.82
C ASN A 315 17.31 9.40 -8.48
N ARG A 316 17.33 8.42 -7.56
CA ARG A 316 18.55 7.66 -7.22
C ARG A 316 19.13 6.92 -8.42
N ALA A 317 18.30 6.28 -9.23
CA ALA A 317 18.71 5.54 -10.42
C ALA A 317 19.30 6.44 -11.51
N LEU A 318 18.81 7.68 -11.63
CA LEU A 318 19.30 8.68 -12.59
C LEU A 318 20.55 9.43 -12.09
N ALA A 319 20.83 9.42 -10.79
CA ALA A 319 21.99 10.09 -10.18
C ALA A 319 23.30 9.28 -10.38
N LYS A 320 23.81 9.23 -11.61
CA LYS A 320 25.01 8.45 -11.99
C LYS A 320 26.22 8.71 -11.10
N GLU A 321 26.47 9.98 -10.75
CA GLU A 321 27.58 10.41 -9.87
C GLU A 321 27.45 9.95 -8.41
N ARG A 322 26.24 9.54 -7.99
CA ARG A 322 25.95 9.02 -6.65
C ARG A 322 25.56 7.55 -6.66
N SER A 323 25.78 6.86 -7.78
CA SER A 323 25.38 5.46 -7.94
C SER A 323 25.94 4.56 -6.84
N SER A 324 27.18 4.78 -6.40
CA SER A 324 27.82 4.03 -5.32
C SER A 324 27.16 4.21 -3.95
N GLU A 325 26.37 5.27 -3.75
CA GLU A 325 25.58 5.51 -2.55
C GLU A 325 24.33 4.61 -2.52
N PHE A 326 23.67 4.47 -3.66
CA PHE A 326 22.35 3.84 -3.78
C PHE A 326 22.38 2.40 -4.32
N ILE A 327 23.46 1.99 -4.98
CA ILE A 327 23.61 0.68 -5.59
C ILE A 327 24.80 -0.02 -4.93
N LYS A 328 24.53 -1.07 -4.16
CA LYS A 328 25.57 -1.85 -3.45
C LYS A 328 25.66 -3.25 -4.03
N PRO A 329 26.83 -3.69 -4.55
CA PRO A 329 26.98 -5.02 -5.11
C PRO A 329 26.80 -6.12 -4.05
N PRO A 330 26.51 -7.38 -4.45
CA PRO A 330 26.38 -7.84 -5.83
C PRO A 330 24.99 -7.60 -6.42
N HIS A 331 24.96 -7.39 -7.74
CA HIS A 331 23.73 -7.33 -8.53
C HIS A 331 23.95 -8.04 -9.86
N ASP A 332 22.91 -8.68 -10.37
CA ASP A 332 22.94 -9.25 -11.71
C ASP A 332 23.21 -8.17 -12.79
N SER A 333 23.99 -8.55 -13.79
CA SER A 333 24.34 -7.71 -14.95
C SER A 333 23.13 -7.31 -15.80
N ALA A 334 22.10 -8.15 -15.84
CA ALA A 334 20.87 -7.90 -16.59
C ALA A 334 19.99 -6.79 -15.97
N LYS A 335 20.31 -6.30 -14.76
CA LYS A 335 19.55 -5.23 -14.13
C LYS A 335 20.00 -3.84 -14.55
N ASN A 336 19.03 -2.98 -14.83
CA ASN A 336 19.24 -1.54 -14.96
C ASN A 336 19.48 -0.88 -13.59
N SER A 337 19.85 0.40 -13.60
CA SER A 337 20.08 1.18 -12.38
C SER A 337 18.83 1.21 -11.47
N LEU A 338 17.63 1.24 -12.04
CA LEU A 338 16.38 1.28 -11.28
C LEU A 338 16.20 0.00 -10.46
N SER A 339 16.19 -1.17 -11.10
CA SER A 339 16.12 -2.47 -10.42
C SER A 339 17.29 -2.68 -9.44
N LYS A 340 18.50 -2.21 -9.74
CA LYS A 340 19.65 -2.23 -8.80
C LYS A 340 19.40 -1.40 -7.54
N VAL A 341 18.84 -0.19 -7.67
CA VAL A 341 18.49 0.66 -6.52
C VAL A 341 17.43 -0.01 -5.65
N VAL A 342 16.32 -0.46 -6.24
CA VAL A 342 15.20 -1.00 -5.46
C VAL A 342 15.53 -2.32 -4.79
N THR A 343 16.37 -3.15 -5.42
CA THR A 343 16.78 -4.46 -4.87
C THR A 343 17.98 -4.38 -3.94
N SER A 344 18.55 -3.19 -3.72
CA SER A 344 19.62 -2.99 -2.74
C SER A 344 19.05 -3.03 -1.32
N SER A 345 19.42 -4.04 -0.53
CA SER A 345 18.95 -4.21 0.86
C SER A 345 19.38 -3.08 1.81
N SER A 346 20.41 -2.32 1.44
CA SER A 346 20.82 -1.09 2.14
C SER A 346 19.88 0.10 1.89
N GLN A 347 19.09 0.05 0.82
CA GLN A 347 18.14 1.09 0.46
C GLN A 347 16.71 0.73 0.86
N PHE A 348 16.35 -0.55 0.77
CA PHE A 348 15.01 -1.07 1.04
C PHE A 348 15.10 -2.28 1.96
N ASN A 349 14.57 -2.11 3.17
CA ASN A 349 14.56 -3.14 4.21
C ASN A 349 13.78 -4.39 3.77
N VAL A 350 12.83 -4.27 2.85
CA VAL A 350 12.05 -5.37 2.27
C VAL A 350 12.93 -6.49 1.72
N TRP A 351 14.14 -6.19 1.23
CA TRP A 351 15.06 -7.19 0.70
C TRP A 351 16.02 -7.77 1.74
N MET A 352 15.95 -7.31 2.99
CA MET A 352 16.67 -7.93 4.09
C MET A 352 16.04 -9.27 4.45
N LYS A 353 16.85 -10.33 4.57
CA LYS A 353 16.40 -11.67 4.97
C LYS A 353 15.83 -11.71 6.38
N LYS A 354 16.44 -10.91 7.27
CA LYS A 354 16.10 -10.86 8.69
C LYS A 354 15.89 -9.42 9.16
N HIS A 355 15.01 -9.25 10.12
CA HIS A 355 14.83 -8.03 10.91
C HIS A 355 14.85 -8.42 12.38
N ARG A 356 15.82 -7.92 13.16
CA ARG A 356 16.05 -8.30 14.58
C ARG A 356 16.08 -9.83 14.77
N ASP A 357 16.94 -10.49 14.00
CA ASP A 357 17.17 -11.95 13.96
C ASP A 357 16.00 -12.83 13.51
N LYS A 358 14.81 -12.26 13.32
CA LYS A 358 13.62 -12.96 12.80
C LYS A 358 13.52 -12.78 11.29
N MET A 359 12.84 -13.70 10.61
CA MET A 359 12.52 -13.53 9.19
C MET A 359 11.79 -12.22 8.97
N ASN A 360 12.22 -11.45 7.97
CA ASN A 360 11.57 -10.20 7.63
C ASN A 360 10.18 -10.46 6.99
N PRO A 361 9.07 -10.00 7.61
CA PRO A 361 7.73 -10.19 7.05
C PRO A 361 7.56 -9.48 5.72
N SER A 362 8.16 -8.30 5.53
CA SER A 362 8.09 -7.54 4.29
C SER A 362 8.76 -8.28 3.12
N LEU A 363 9.83 -9.03 3.37
CA LEU A 363 10.46 -9.87 2.35
C LEU A 363 9.50 -10.93 1.82
N LYS A 364 8.75 -11.57 2.72
CA LYS A 364 7.75 -12.57 2.35
C LYS A 364 6.65 -11.97 1.46
N MET A 365 6.21 -10.75 1.79
CA MET A 365 5.26 -9.99 0.98
C MET A 365 5.82 -9.74 -0.42
N ALA A 366 7.04 -9.24 -0.54
CA ALA A 366 7.67 -8.96 -1.83
C ALA A 366 7.91 -10.21 -2.68
N LEU A 367 8.22 -11.37 -2.08
CA LEU A 367 8.45 -12.62 -2.81
C LEU A 367 7.15 -13.31 -3.25
N CYS A 368 6.04 -13.06 -2.55
CA CYS A 368 4.73 -13.63 -2.85
C CYS A 368 3.62 -12.57 -2.78
N PRO A 369 3.62 -11.60 -3.71
CA PRO A 369 2.53 -10.65 -3.81
C PRO A 369 1.25 -11.35 -4.30
N PRO A 370 0.07 -10.75 -4.08
CA PRO A 370 -1.20 -11.30 -4.50
C PRO A 370 -1.40 -11.08 -6.00
N GLY A 371 -0.73 -11.88 -6.84
CA GLY A 371 -0.76 -11.70 -8.29
C GLY A 371 -2.14 -11.88 -8.94
N ASN A 372 -3.03 -12.68 -8.33
CA ASN A 372 -4.46 -12.72 -8.65
C ASN A 372 -5.26 -13.39 -7.51
N LYS A 373 -6.60 -13.39 -7.63
CA LYS A 373 -7.53 -13.90 -6.61
C LYS A 373 -7.44 -15.41 -6.33
N ASP A 374 -6.89 -16.20 -7.23
CA ASP A 374 -6.86 -17.68 -7.14
C ASP A 374 -5.46 -18.22 -6.81
N LYS A 375 -4.45 -17.35 -6.76
CA LYS A 375 -3.04 -17.71 -6.55
C LYS A 375 -2.64 -17.68 -5.08
N MET A 376 -1.49 -18.29 -4.81
CA MET A 376 -0.83 -18.14 -3.52
C MET A 376 -0.27 -16.73 -3.35
N TYR A 377 -0.36 -16.22 -2.13
CA TYR A 377 0.23 -14.97 -1.67
C TYR A 377 0.86 -15.16 -0.29
N TRP A 378 1.56 -14.15 0.21
CA TRP A 378 2.38 -14.23 1.41
C TRP A 378 1.68 -14.75 2.69
N GLN A 379 0.34 -14.74 2.78
CA GLN A 379 -0.39 -15.36 3.90
C GLN A 379 -1.09 -16.69 3.58
N GLY A 380 -1.11 -17.14 2.32
CA GLY A 380 -1.79 -18.37 1.95
C GLY A 380 -2.30 -18.39 0.52
N ARG A 381 -3.56 -18.80 0.34
CA ARG A 381 -4.30 -18.77 -0.94
C ARG A 381 -5.44 -17.77 -0.82
N ASN A 382 -5.98 -17.32 -1.95
CA ASN A 382 -7.13 -16.44 -2.03
C ASN A 382 -6.89 -15.10 -1.31
N PRO A 383 -6.03 -14.24 -1.86
CA PRO A 383 -5.78 -12.94 -1.26
C PRO A 383 -7.07 -12.12 -1.14
N PRO A 384 -7.28 -11.41 -0.02
CA PRO A 384 -8.46 -10.58 0.14
C PRO A 384 -8.43 -9.39 -0.83
N PRO A 385 -9.60 -8.81 -1.19
CA PRO A 385 -9.69 -7.75 -2.18
C PRO A 385 -8.77 -6.55 -1.92
N GLY A 386 -8.62 -6.13 -0.67
CA GLY A 386 -7.73 -5.01 -0.32
C GLY A 386 -6.25 -5.29 -0.60
N GLU A 387 -5.77 -6.53 -0.42
CA GLU A 387 -4.38 -6.87 -0.75
C GLU A 387 -4.14 -6.88 -2.27
N LEU A 388 -5.12 -7.40 -3.04
CA LEU A 388 -5.10 -7.35 -4.50
C LEU A 388 -5.03 -5.91 -5.01
N GLN A 389 -5.88 -5.02 -4.49
CA GLN A 389 -5.90 -3.60 -4.88
C GLN A 389 -4.57 -2.89 -4.58
N ILE A 390 -3.94 -3.19 -3.44
CA ILE A 390 -2.61 -2.63 -3.10
C ILE A 390 -1.57 -3.08 -4.13
N TRP A 391 -1.58 -4.36 -4.51
CA TRP A 391 -0.67 -4.90 -5.53
C TRP A 391 -0.93 -4.31 -6.92
N GLU A 392 -2.19 -4.22 -7.34
CA GLU A 392 -2.61 -3.58 -8.60
C GLU A 392 -2.12 -2.12 -8.66
N ASN A 393 -2.32 -1.35 -7.59
CA ASN A 393 -1.85 0.02 -7.53
C ASN A 393 -0.32 0.12 -7.53
N ALA A 394 0.39 -0.78 -6.84
CA ALA A 394 1.86 -0.85 -6.90
C ALA A 394 2.34 -1.15 -8.34
N MET A 395 1.67 -2.05 -9.04
CA MET A 395 1.93 -2.38 -10.45
C MET A 395 1.65 -1.20 -11.38
N ARG A 396 0.55 -0.45 -11.18
CA ARG A 396 0.24 0.76 -11.96
C ARG A 396 1.32 1.83 -11.78
N ILE A 397 1.75 2.08 -10.54
CA ILE A 397 2.82 3.03 -10.23
C ILE A 397 4.13 2.61 -10.91
N ALA A 398 4.53 1.35 -10.76
CA ALA A 398 5.77 0.84 -11.35
C ALA A 398 5.73 0.86 -12.88
N THR A 399 4.60 0.45 -13.47
CA THR A 399 4.37 0.49 -14.91
C THR A 399 4.44 1.91 -15.45
N GLN A 400 3.80 2.88 -14.79
CA GLN A 400 3.88 4.28 -15.19
C GLN A 400 5.33 4.79 -15.11
N ALA A 401 6.05 4.49 -14.03
CA ALA A 401 7.42 4.95 -13.84
C ALA A 401 8.42 4.43 -14.89
N VAL A 402 8.16 3.27 -15.51
CA VAL A 402 9.05 2.63 -16.50
C VAL A 402 8.57 2.80 -17.93
N VAL A 403 7.27 2.61 -18.19
CA VAL A 403 6.68 2.66 -19.54
C VAL A 403 6.28 4.08 -19.94
N GLN A 404 5.90 4.92 -18.98
CA GLN A 404 5.52 6.32 -19.18
C GLN A 404 6.35 7.28 -18.29
N PRO A 405 7.69 7.24 -18.40
CA PRO A 405 8.56 7.96 -17.49
C PRO A 405 8.35 9.49 -17.51
N GLU A 406 8.09 10.11 -18.66
CA GLU A 406 7.92 11.57 -18.70
C GLU A 406 6.60 11.96 -18.04
N ALA A 407 5.51 11.23 -18.31
CA ALA A 407 4.24 11.43 -17.63
C ALA A 407 4.37 11.24 -16.10
N PHE A 408 5.09 10.21 -15.67
CA PHE A 408 5.36 9.97 -14.25
C PHE A 408 6.14 11.12 -13.62
N ASP A 409 7.15 11.66 -14.31
CA ASP A 409 7.95 12.78 -13.81
C ASP A 409 7.14 14.08 -13.71
N ARG A 410 6.32 14.39 -14.72
CA ARG A 410 5.44 15.56 -14.69
C ARG A 410 4.52 15.50 -13.48
N ARG A 411 3.91 14.34 -13.21
CA ARG A 411 3.02 14.11 -12.08
C ARG A 411 3.71 14.23 -10.72
N THR A 412 4.97 13.79 -10.64
CA THR A 412 5.73 13.69 -9.38
C THR A 412 6.83 14.76 -9.26
N ASN A 413 6.69 15.87 -9.99
CA ASN A 413 7.72 16.90 -10.15
C ASN A 413 8.15 17.58 -8.83
N GLN A 414 7.29 17.61 -7.81
CA GLN A 414 7.61 18.17 -6.49
C GLN A 414 8.54 17.28 -5.65
N VAL A 415 8.77 16.03 -6.07
CA VAL A 415 9.66 15.09 -5.37
C VAL A 415 11.04 15.12 -6.01
N SER A 416 11.88 16.06 -5.56
CA SER A 416 13.27 16.20 -6.05
C SER A 416 14.33 15.51 -5.18
N GLY A 417 13.94 15.00 -4.01
CA GLY A 417 14.86 14.42 -3.03
C GLY A 417 15.35 13.02 -3.37
N PHE A 418 16.37 12.57 -2.62
CA PHE A 418 16.91 11.21 -2.66
C PHE A 418 16.62 10.39 -1.40
N PHE A 419 16.14 11.02 -0.33
CA PHE A 419 16.07 10.40 0.99
C PHE A 419 14.66 10.43 1.53
N TYR A 420 14.27 9.33 2.17
CA TYR A 420 13.05 9.24 2.93
C TYR A 420 13.24 8.32 4.13
N THR A 421 12.41 8.52 5.15
CA THR A 421 12.28 7.65 6.31
C THR A 421 10.80 7.45 6.64
N SER A 422 10.50 6.69 7.69
CA SER A 422 9.16 6.58 8.26
C SER A 422 9.24 6.65 9.78
N GLY A 423 8.53 7.61 10.37
CA GLY A 423 8.39 7.79 11.81
C GLY A 423 9.68 8.13 12.57
N MET A 424 10.71 8.65 11.91
CA MET A 424 11.98 9.01 12.56
C MET A 424 11.96 10.42 13.17
N GLY A 425 11.16 11.35 12.63
CA GLY A 425 11.05 12.74 13.09
C GLY A 425 12.28 13.61 12.78
N GLN A 426 13.47 13.02 12.63
CA GLN A 426 14.70 13.68 12.20
C GLN A 426 15.58 12.72 11.42
N PHE A 427 16.28 13.23 10.40
CA PHE A 427 17.22 12.44 9.61
C PHE A 427 18.48 13.26 9.31
N TYR A 428 19.57 12.93 10.03
CA TYR A 428 20.82 13.68 9.97
C TYR A 428 20.59 15.20 10.15
N LYS A 429 21.25 16.03 9.33
CA LYS A 429 21.10 17.50 9.30
C LYS A 429 20.27 17.96 8.09
N MET A 430 19.37 17.11 7.60
CA MET A 430 18.51 17.38 6.44
C MET A 430 17.22 18.07 6.86
N GLY A 431 16.66 18.89 5.96
CA GLY A 431 15.34 19.49 6.15
C GLY A 431 14.25 18.52 5.72
N GLN A 432 13.21 18.34 6.54
CA GLN A 432 12.01 17.61 6.13
C GLN A 432 11.21 18.44 5.13
N VAL A 433 10.68 17.80 4.09
CA VAL A 433 9.75 18.40 3.13
C VAL A 433 8.50 17.53 2.99
N HIS A 434 7.40 18.17 2.59
CA HIS A 434 6.09 17.53 2.39
C HIS A 434 5.66 17.70 0.93
N PRO A 435 6.16 16.87 0.01
CA PRO A 435 5.81 17.01 -1.40
C PRO A 435 4.31 16.80 -1.63
N VAL A 436 3.79 17.44 -2.67
CA VAL A 436 2.41 17.29 -3.13
C VAL A 436 2.39 16.58 -4.47
N ILE A 437 1.54 15.56 -4.61
CA ILE A 437 1.27 14.86 -5.88
C ILE A 437 -0.22 14.95 -6.16
N GLU A 438 -0.60 15.59 -7.29
CA GLU A 438 -1.99 15.79 -7.71
C GLU A 438 -2.92 16.22 -6.55
N ASP A 439 -2.60 17.35 -5.90
CA ASP A 439 -3.30 17.94 -4.74
C ASP A 439 -3.17 17.20 -3.38
N ARG A 440 -2.49 16.05 -3.37
CA ARG A 440 -2.32 15.24 -2.17
C ARG A 440 -0.94 15.42 -1.58
N GLU A 441 -0.89 15.97 -0.37
CA GLU A 441 0.35 16.20 0.36
C GLU A 441 0.77 14.97 1.18
N VAL A 442 2.07 14.70 1.19
CA VAL A 442 2.69 13.68 2.04
C VAL A 442 2.90 14.23 3.45
N ARG A 443 1.85 14.12 4.29
CA ARG A 443 1.85 14.66 5.68
C ARG A 443 1.98 13.61 6.78
N LYS A 444 1.70 12.34 6.50
CA LYS A 444 1.72 11.30 7.52
C LYS A 444 3.14 10.77 7.71
N ASN A 445 3.84 11.33 8.69
CA ASN A 445 5.23 10.96 9.01
C ASN A 445 5.40 9.47 9.35
N SER A 446 4.40 8.82 9.94
CA SER A 446 4.43 7.36 10.18
C SER A 446 4.32 6.51 8.92
N CYS A 447 4.10 7.15 7.77
CA CYS A 447 4.17 6.51 6.46
C CYS A 447 5.41 6.95 5.69
N LEU A 448 5.62 8.26 5.56
CA LEU A 448 6.74 8.78 4.79
C LEU A 448 7.13 10.17 5.28
N GLU A 449 8.43 10.34 5.49
CA GLU A 449 9.08 11.62 5.74
C GLU A 449 10.12 11.79 4.63
N VAL A 450 10.04 12.87 3.85
CA VAL A 450 10.98 13.12 2.75
C VAL A 450 12.01 14.12 3.21
N TRP A 451 13.29 13.87 2.90
CA TRP A 451 14.40 14.67 3.37
C TRP A 451 15.18 15.30 2.22
N MET A 452 15.47 16.59 2.37
CA MET A 452 16.27 17.38 1.46
C MET A 452 17.58 17.79 2.13
N GLU A 453 18.68 17.61 1.41
CA GLU A 453 19.98 18.15 1.83
C GLU A 453 19.89 19.67 1.95
N ASN A 454 20.33 20.22 3.08
CA ASN A 454 20.44 21.67 3.26
C ASN A 454 21.49 22.22 2.28
N LYS A 455 21.05 23.09 1.36
CA LYS A 455 21.92 23.71 0.34
C LYS A 455 23.15 24.39 0.95
N ASP A 456 23.00 24.98 2.13
CA ASP A 456 24.03 25.77 2.82
C ASP A 456 25.12 24.93 3.52
N LYS A 457 24.99 23.60 3.54
CA LYS A 457 25.95 22.70 4.22
C LYS A 457 26.57 21.66 3.30
N ARG A 458 26.41 21.80 1.98
CA ARG A 458 27.23 21.04 1.03
C ARG A 458 28.69 21.44 1.25
N LYS A 459 29.47 20.58 1.93
CA LYS A 459 30.93 20.69 1.88
C LYS A 459 31.29 20.77 0.40
N PRO A 460 32.03 21.79 -0.06
CA PRO A 460 32.53 21.81 -1.42
C PRO A 460 33.21 20.47 -1.66
N ALA A 461 32.83 19.78 -2.75
CA ALA A 461 33.52 18.58 -3.17
C ALA A 461 35.01 18.93 -3.16
N ALA A 462 35.79 18.20 -2.37
CA ALA A 462 37.23 18.43 -2.27
C ALA A 462 37.75 18.43 -3.71
N LYS A 463 38.20 19.60 -4.19
CA LYS A 463 38.79 19.72 -5.52
C LYS A 463 39.86 18.65 -5.59
N ALA A 464 39.65 17.68 -6.47
CA ALA A 464 40.64 16.64 -6.74
C ALA A 464 41.95 17.37 -7.04
N ARG A 465 42.90 17.25 -6.11
CA ARG A 465 44.20 17.90 -6.22
C ARG A 465 44.84 17.27 -7.46
N ALA A 466 44.91 18.03 -8.55
CA ALA A 466 45.59 17.60 -9.76
C ALA A 466 46.98 17.10 -9.33
N LYS A 467 47.24 15.81 -9.54
CA LYS A 467 48.60 15.28 -9.40
C LYS A 467 49.44 16.02 -10.44
N SER A 468 50.18 17.03 -10.00
CA SER A 468 51.24 17.62 -10.80
C SER A 468 52.28 16.52 -10.99
N GLY A 469 52.27 15.94 -12.19
CA GLY A 469 53.34 15.09 -12.65
C GLY A 469 54.62 15.93 -12.69
N LYS A 470 55.47 15.76 -11.69
CA LYS A 470 56.84 16.27 -11.74
C LYS A 470 57.63 15.28 -12.59
N LYS A 471 57.86 15.63 -13.86
CA LYS A 471 58.97 15.09 -14.65
C LYS A 471 60.27 15.48 -13.94
N LYS A 472 61.06 14.49 -13.53
CA LYS A 472 62.49 14.36 -13.83
C LYS A 472 62.94 12.98 -13.44
#